data_AF-A0A948FBX3-F1
#
_entry.id   AF-A0A948FBX3-F1
#
_cell.length_a   1.000
_cell.length_b   1.000
_cell.length_c   1.000
_cell.angle_alpha   90.00
_cell.angle_beta   90.00
_cell.angle_gamma   90.00
#
_symmetry.space_group_name_H-M   'P 1'
#
loop_
_entity.id
_entity.type
_entity.pdbx_description
1 polymer ?
#
loop_
_entity_poly.entity_id
_entity_poly.type
_entity_poly.pdbx_seq_one_letter_code
_entity_poly.pdbx_strand_id
1 'polypeptide(L)' 'MKIGHLPVKIFKIKNRKGHAAICDGCLTEGKSAEEAFDRMVKAVRRVTRKK' A
#
# COMPACT_ATOMS: atom_id res chain seq x y z
N MET A 1 -4.88 -7.50 4.22
CA MET A 1 -3.77 -7.05 5.10
C MET A 1 -4.19 -5.77 5.80
N LYS A 2 -3.58 -5.43 6.95
CA LYS A 2 -3.89 -4.21 7.70
C LYS A 2 -2.63 -3.56 8.26
N ILE A 3 -2.64 -2.24 8.43
CA ILE A 3 -1.58 -1.48 9.10
C ILE A 3 -2.21 -0.89 10.37
N GLY A 4 -1.98 -1.54 11.51
CA GLY A 4 -2.73 -1.21 12.73
C GLY A 4 -4.23 -1.44 12.54
N HIS A 5 -5.02 -0.36 12.67
CA HIS A 5 -6.47 -0.37 12.41
C HIS A 5 -6.83 -0.01 10.96
N LEU A 6 -5.86 0.39 10.13
CA LEU A 6 -6.12 0.82 8.76
C LEU A 6 -6.20 -0.38 7.81
N PRO A 7 -7.33 -0.57 7.09
CA PRO A 7 -7.46 -1.65 6.13
C PRO A 7 -6.64 -1.36 4.87
N VAL A 8 -5.85 -2.34 4.42
CA VAL A 8 -5.08 -2.24 3.18
C VAL A 8 -5.70 -3.14 2.12
N LYS A 9 -6.14 -2.53 1.01
CA LYS A 9 -6.65 -3.25 -0.16
C LYS A 9 -5.51 -3.45 -1.15
N ILE A 10 -5.18 -4.71 -1.43
CA ILE A 10 -4.14 -5.07 -2.41
C ILE A 10 -4.81 -5.73 -3.60
N PHE A 11 -4.38 -5.38 -4.81
CA PHE A 11 -4.91 -5.94 -6.05
C PHE A 11 -3.85 -6.04 -7.14
N LYS A 12 -4.05 -7.00 -8.05
CA LYS A 12 -3.23 -7.15 -9.25
C LYS A 12 -3.52 -5.99 -10.21
N ILE A 13 -2.48 -5.38 -10.78
CA ILE A 13 -2.70 -4.40 -11.85
C ILE A 13 -2.85 -5.14 -13.18
N LYS A 14 -3.92 -4.81 -13.91
CA LYS A 14 -4.27 -5.47 -15.17
C LYS A 14 -3.23 -5.25 -16.28
N ASN A 15 -2.71 -4.03 -16.41
CA ASN A 15 -1.91 -3.61 -17.58
C ASN A 15 -0.40 -3.55 -17.31
N ARG A 16 0.08 -3.99 -16.12
CA ARG A 16 1.51 -4.03 -15.80
C ARG A 16 1.85 -5.21 -14.90
N LYS A 17 3.11 -5.64 -14.95
CA LYS A 17 3.63 -6.64 -14.00
C LYS A 17 3.76 -6.00 -12.62
N GLY A 18 2.86 -6.33 -11.70
CA GLY A 18 2.96 -5.91 -10.30
C GLY A 18 1.66 -6.04 -9.53
N HIS A 19 1.67 -5.53 -8.29
CA HIS A 19 0.53 -5.37 -7.40
C HIS A 19 0.48 -3.92 -6.91
N ALA A 20 -0.72 -3.44 -6.60
CA ALA A 20 -0.95 -2.14 -6.00
C ALA A 20 -1.62 -2.32 -4.64
N ALA A 21 -1.30 -1.44 -3.69
CA ALA A 21 -1.93 -1.34 -2.39
C ALA A 21 -2.56 0.05 -2.24
N ILE A 22 -3.77 0.12 -1.70
CA ILE A 22 -4.48 1.36 -1.35
C ILE A 22 -4.84 1.33 0.13
N CYS A 23 -4.56 2.43 0.83
CA CYS A 23 -4.88 2.62 2.24
C CYS A 23 -4.77 4.11 2.61
N ASP A 24 -5.71 4.66 3.38
CA ASP A 24 -5.67 6.03 3.95
C ASP A 24 -5.22 7.13 2.96
N GLY A 25 -5.83 7.17 1.77
CA GLY A 25 -5.49 8.14 0.72
C GLY A 25 -4.14 7.92 0.03
N CYS A 26 -3.39 6.87 0.39
CA CYS A 26 -2.14 6.47 -0.26
C CYS A 26 -2.39 5.38 -1.32
N LEU A 27 -1.59 5.42 -2.38
CA LEU A 27 -1.48 4.37 -3.40
C LEU A 27 0.00 4.00 -3.54
N THR A 28 0.34 2.73 -3.35
CA THR A 28 1.70 2.21 -3.55
C THR A 28 1.68 1.00 -4.48
N GLU A 29 2.83 0.71 -5.09
CA GLU A 29 2.96 -0.33 -6.10
C GLU A 29 4.22 -1.15 -5.84
N GLY A 30 4.21 -2.42 -6.19
CA GLY A 30 5.35 -3.33 -6.06
C GLY A 30 5.29 -4.46 -7.10
N LYS A 31 6.41 -5.17 -7.30
CA LYS A 31 6.46 -6.35 -8.17
C LYS A 31 5.65 -7.50 -7.55
N SER A 32 5.66 -7.62 -6.22
CA SER A 32 4.82 -8.55 -5.44
C SER A 32 3.79 -7.82 -4.56
N ALA A 33 2.85 -8.58 -3.99
CA ALA A 33 1.85 -8.05 -3.06
C ALA A 33 2.52 -7.56 -1.75
N GLU A 34 3.54 -8.28 -1.29
CA GLU A 34 4.35 -7.96 -0.11
C GLU A 34 5.12 -6.66 -0.33
N GLU A 35 5.76 -6.50 -1.49
CA GLU A 35 6.49 -5.26 -1.80
C GLU A 35 5.57 -4.04 -1.84
N ALA A 36 4.36 -4.19 -2.41
CA ALA A 36 3.36 -3.13 -2.41
C ALA A 36 2.90 -2.78 -0.98
N PHE A 37 2.72 -3.79 -0.12
CA PHE A 37 2.37 -3.62 1.29
C PHE A 37 3.48 -2.96 2.11
N ASP A 38 4.74 -3.38 1.98
CA ASP A 38 5.88 -2.79 2.69
C ASP A 38 6.07 -1.31 2.32
N ARG A 39 5.88 -0.97 1.05
CA ARG A 39 5.85 0.42 0.58
C ARG A 39 4.68 1.18 1.20
N MET A 40 3.51 0.56 1.32
CA MET A 40 2.33 1.16 1.96
C MET A 40 2.60 1.47 3.44
N VAL A 41 3.22 0.56 4.19
CA VAL A 41 3.60 0.78 5.59
C VAL A 41 4.46 2.05 5.73
N LYS A 42 5.42 2.24 4.83
CA LYS A 42 6.27 3.45 4.81
C LYS A 42 5.48 4.70 4.44
N ALA A 43 4.58 4.61 3.46
CA ALA A 43 3.75 5.74 3.02
C ALA A 43 2.83 6.21 4.15
N VAL A 44 2.07 5.30 4.77
CA VAL A 44 1.18 5.60 5.90
C VAL A 44 1.96 6.26 7.04
N ARG A 45 3.12 5.72 7.44
CA ARG A 45 3.98 6.32 8.48
C ARG A 45 4.40 7.77 8.18
N ARG A 46 4.59 8.14 6.90
CA ARG A 46 4.96 9.51 6.50
C ARG A 46 3.78 10.47 6.54
N VAL A 47 2.58 9.98 6.22
CA VAL A 47 1.36 10.79 6.19
C VAL A 47 0.80 10.99 7.60
N THR A 48 0.79 9.94 8.42
CA THR A 48 0.29 10.03 9.81
C THR A 48 1.16 10.91 10.70
N ARG A 49 2.47 11.02 10.45
CA ARG A 49 3.35 11.93 11.20
C ARG A 49 3.13 13.42 10.87
N LYS A 50 2.46 13.72 9.75
CA LYS A 50 2.19 15.10 9.30
C LYS A 50 0.81 15.61 9.71
N LYS A 51 -0.09 14.72 10.12
CA LYS A 51 -1.39 15.05 10.71
C LYS A 51 -1.23 15.23 12.21
#